data_AF-A0A0R2C5D3-F1
#
_entry.id   AF-A0A0R2C5D3-F1
#
_cell.length_a   1.000
_cell.length_b   1.000
_cell.length_c   1.000
_cell.angle_alpha   90.00
_cell.angle_beta   90.00
_cell.angle_gamma   90.00
#
_symmetry.space_group_name_H-M   'P 1'
#
loop_
_entity.id
_entity.type
_entity.pdbx_description
1 polymer ?
#
loop_
_entity_poly.entity_id
_entity_poly.type
_entity_poly.pdbx_seq_one_letter_code
_entity_poly.pdbx_strand_id
1 'polypeptide(L)'
;MMINDPQFQALSARAQRVVGLVLWRGNPDREITVAQDTFYARLKLFPGQTGATMVERALADLINELRHSLLPNFMIRVGDNDVGEQEQVLTITY
;
A
#
# COMPACT_ATOMS: atom_id res chain seq x y z
N MET A 1 -17.65 -4.29 10.65
CA MET A 1 -16.91 -3.48 11.64
C MET A 1 -15.49 -4.05 11.75
N MET A 2 -14.57 -3.67 10.85
CA MET A 2 -13.23 -4.31 10.75
C MET A 2 -12.26 -3.91 11.88
N ILE A 3 -12.49 -2.80 12.58
CA ILE A 3 -11.51 -2.27 13.57
C ILE A 3 -11.38 -3.20 14.79
N ASN A 4 -12.42 -3.95 15.15
CA ASN A 4 -12.38 -4.94 16.23
C ASN A 4 -12.13 -6.37 15.72
N ASP A 5 -11.79 -6.53 14.44
CA ASP A 5 -11.48 -7.84 13.88
C ASP A 5 -10.11 -8.32 14.38
N PRO A 6 -10.01 -9.51 15.00
CA PRO A 6 -8.73 -10.05 15.47
C PRO A 6 -7.68 -10.14 14.36
N GLN A 7 -8.09 -10.38 13.11
CA GLN A 7 -7.19 -10.44 11.97
C GLN A 7 -6.63 -9.05 11.63
N PHE A 8 -7.43 -7.98 11.77
CA PHE A 8 -6.97 -6.60 11.60
C PHE A 8 -6.00 -6.17 12.71
N GLN A 9 -6.28 -6.57 13.95
CA GLN A 9 -5.42 -6.26 15.10
C GLN A 9 -4.07 -7.00 15.03
N ALA A 10 -4.03 -8.16 14.39
CA ALA A 10 -2.80 -8.93 14.16
C ALA A 10 -1.90 -8.35 13.05
N LEU A 11 -2.41 -7.43 12.22
CA LEU A 11 -1.65 -6.79 11.16
C LEU A 11 -0.58 -5.84 11.72
N SER A 12 0.52 -5.71 10.98
CA SER A 12 1.52 -4.68 11.16
C SER A 12 0.92 -3.29 11.04
N ALA A 13 1.54 -2.31 11.70
CA ALA A 13 1.09 -0.92 11.64
C ALA A 13 1.03 -0.37 10.20
N ARG A 14 1.84 -0.91 9.26
CA ARG A 14 1.78 -0.54 7.84
C ARG A 14 0.56 -1.15 7.16
N ALA A 15 0.31 -2.44 7.35
CA ALA A 15 -0.85 -3.14 6.81
C ALA A 15 -2.17 -2.53 7.33
N GLN A 16 -2.24 -2.19 8.63
CA GLN A 16 -3.39 -1.50 9.21
C GLN A 16 -3.67 -0.14 8.52
N ARG A 17 -2.63 0.63 8.19
CA ARG A 17 -2.79 1.91 7.48
C ARG A 17 -3.32 1.72 6.06
N VAL A 18 -2.90 0.67 5.36
CA VAL A 18 -3.41 0.36 4.02
C VAL A 18 -4.86 -0.08 4.07
N VAL A 19 -5.23 -0.96 5.00
CA VAL A 19 -6.64 -1.35 5.19
C VAL A 19 -7.48 -0.12 5.56
N GLY A 20 -6.97 0.78 6.40
CA GLY A 20 -7.62 2.06 6.69
C GLY A 20 -7.81 2.93 5.44
N LEU A 21 -6.82 3.00 4.55
CA LEU A 21 -6.92 3.71 3.28
C LEU A 21 -7.98 3.11 2.36
N VAL A 22 -8.01 1.78 2.24
CA VAL A 22 -9.00 1.04 1.45
C VAL A 22 -10.42 1.32 1.95
N LEU A 23 -10.64 1.19 3.25
CA LEU A 23 -11.93 1.43 3.88
C LEU A 23 -12.37 2.90 3.74
N TRP A 24 -11.44 3.84 3.87
CA TRP A 24 -11.73 5.26 3.72
C TRP A 24 -12.10 5.65 2.29
N ARG A 25 -11.42 5.08 1.29
CA ARG A 25 -11.76 5.32 -0.12
C ARG A 25 -13.10 4.72 -0.51
N GLY A 26 -13.41 3.52 0.01
CA GLY A 26 -14.67 2.82 -0.29
C GLY A 26 -14.93 2.63 -1.78
N ASN A 27 -13.87 2.45 -2.59
CA ASN A 27 -13.98 2.44 -4.05
C ASN A 27 -14.60 1.11 -4.54
N PRO A 28 -15.76 1.12 -5.23
CA PRO A 28 -16.36 -0.10 -5.77
C PRO A 28 -15.47 -0.82 -6.79
N ASP A 29 -14.62 -0.08 -7.51
CA ASP A 29 -13.71 -0.64 -8.52
C ASP A 29 -12.50 -1.36 -7.91
N ARG A 30 -12.37 -1.31 -6.58
CA ARG A 30 -11.27 -1.92 -5.80
C ARG A 30 -9.88 -1.52 -6.26
N GLU A 31 -9.79 -0.35 -6.86
CA GLU A 31 -8.55 0.23 -7.34
C GLU A 31 -8.34 1.62 -6.72
N ILE A 32 -7.11 1.92 -6.30
CA ILE A 32 -6.74 3.24 -5.79
C ILE A 32 -5.46 3.67 -6.46
N THR A 33 -5.55 4.76 -7.22
CA THR A 33 -4.41 5.48 -7.77
C THR A 33 -3.96 6.56 -6.77
N VAL A 34 -2.66 6.58 -6.46
CA VAL A 34 -2.07 7.52 -5.50
C VAL A 34 -0.62 7.83 -5.87
N ALA A 35 -0.18 9.06 -5.64
CA ALA A 35 1.23 9.43 -5.78
C ALA A 35 2.13 8.56 -4.88
N GLN A 36 3.23 8.08 -5.42
CA GLN A 36 4.20 7.21 -4.74
C GLN A 36 4.72 7.85 -3.45
N ASP A 37 5.14 9.11 -3.52
CA ASP A 37 5.70 9.81 -2.37
C ASP A 37 4.68 9.97 -1.25
N THR A 38 3.43 10.29 -1.60
CA THR A 38 2.33 10.36 -0.64
C THR A 38 2.07 9.01 0.02
N PHE A 39 2.09 7.93 -0.77
CA PHE A 39 1.87 6.59 -0.25
C PHE A 39 3.02 6.13 0.66
N TYR A 40 4.26 6.33 0.24
CA TYR A 40 5.45 6.00 1.02
C TYR A 40 5.52 6.78 2.34
N ALA A 41 5.22 8.08 2.32
CA ALA A 41 5.16 8.89 3.53
C ALA A 41 4.11 8.34 4.54
N ARG A 42 2.93 7.93 4.07
CA ARG A 42 1.91 7.27 4.93
C ARG A 42 2.40 5.95 5.52
N LEU A 43 3.20 5.21 4.77
CA LEU A 43 3.83 3.97 5.24
C LEU A 43 5.09 4.18 6.09
N LYS A 44 5.54 5.44 6.26
CA LYS A 44 6.83 5.79 6.87
C LYS A 44 7.99 5.08 6.17
N LEU A 45 7.96 5.10 4.83
CA LEU A 45 9.03 4.63 3.95
C LEU A 45 9.66 5.86 3.31
N PHE A 46 10.98 6.01 3.44
CA PHE A 46 11.71 7.17 2.90
C PHE A 46 12.89 6.66 2.08
N PRO A 47 12.74 6.51 0.75
CA PRO A 47 13.77 5.91 -0.11
C PRO A 47 15.15 6.56 0.05
N GLY A 48 15.22 7.88 0.18
CA GLY A 48 16.48 8.63 0.37
C GLY A 48 17.18 8.38 1.72
N GLN A 49 16.50 7.80 2.71
CA GLN A 49 17.08 7.45 4.02
C GLN A 49 17.28 5.94 4.18
N THR A 50 16.41 5.13 3.58
CA THR A 50 16.34 3.68 3.82
C THR A 50 16.97 2.86 2.70
N GLY A 51 17.21 3.46 1.52
CA GLY A 51 17.66 2.76 0.32
C GLY A 51 16.52 2.09 -0.44
N ALA A 52 16.58 2.10 -1.78
CA ALA A 52 15.51 1.60 -2.65
C ALA A 52 15.16 0.12 -2.38
N THR A 53 16.16 -0.75 -2.24
CA THR A 53 15.97 -2.19 -1.98
C THR A 53 15.21 -2.47 -0.68
N MET A 54 15.39 -1.64 0.35
CA MET A 54 14.67 -1.82 1.62
C MET A 54 13.20 -1.41 1.50
N VAL A 55 12.91 -0.39 0.68
CA VAL A 55 11.53 0.03 0.38
C VAL A 55 10.82 -1.07 -0.40
N GLU A 56 11.46 -1.61 -1.45
CA GLU A 56 10.92 -2.73 -2.23
C GLU A 56 10.61 -3.94 -1.36
N ARG A 57 11.53 -4.31 -0.46
CA ARG A 57 11.29 -5.41 0.49
C ARG A 57 10.12 -5.13 1.43
N ALA A 58 10.04 -3.91 1.98
CA ALA A 58 8.94 -3.53 2.85
C ALA A 58 7.57 -3.56 2.15
N LEU A 59 7.53 -3.22 0.86
CA LEU A 59 6.32 -3.35 0.04
C LEU A 59 5.98 -4.81 -0.25
N ALA A 60 6.96 -5.66 -0.55
CA ALA A 60 6.75 -7.08 -0.76
C ALA A 60 6.20 -7.77 0.51
N ASP A 61 6.77 -7.46 1.67
CA ASP A 61 6.32 -7.98 2.97
C ASP A 61 4.88 -7.54 3.26
N LEU A 62 4.56 -6.26 3.00
CA LEU A 62 3.21 -5.70 3.14
C LEU A 62 2.19 -6.40 2.23
N ILE A 63 2.55 -6.63 0.96
CA ILE A 63 1.67 -7.32 0.00
C ILE A 63 1.39 -8.74 0.48
N ASN A 64 2.43 -9.47 0.88
CA ASN A 64 2.30 -10.83 1.38
C ASN A 64 1.43 -10.89 2.63
N GLU A 65 1.66 -10.00 3.60
CA GLU A 65 0.88 -9.92 4.83
C GLU A 65 -0.61 -9.73 4.55
N LEU A 66 -0.96 -8.76 3.70
CA LEU A 66 -2.34 -8.44 3.39
C LEU A 66 -3.04 -9.57 2.61
N ARG A 67 -2.34 -10.22 1.68
CA ARG A 67 -2.86 -11.37 0.94
C ARG A 67 -3.21 -12.56 1.81
N HIS A 68 -2.37 -12.86 2.80
CA HIS A 68 -2.59 -14.01 3.68
C HIS A 68 -3.59 -13.71 4.81
N SER A 69 -3.95 -12.45 5.00
CA SER A 69 -4.83 -12.02 6.09
C SER A 69 -6.20 -11.60 5.58
N LEU A 70 -6.34 -10.36 5.08
CA LEU A 70 -7.64 -9.73 4.85
C LEU A 70 -7.98 -9.49 3.38
N LEU A 71 -6.98 -9.31 2.52
CA LEU A 71 -7.14 -8.84 1.14
C LEU A 71 -6.40 -9.80 0.18
N PRO A 72 -6.98 -10.96 -0.15
CA PRO A 72 -6.28 -12.02 -0.90
C PRO A 72 -5.82 -11.60 -2.31
N ASN A 73 -6.47 -10.58 -2.89
CA ASN A 73 -6.14 -10.04 -4.20
C ASN A 73 -5.27 -8.77 -4.13
N PHE A 74 -4.78 -8.42 -2.93
CA PHE A 74 -4.03 -7.18 -2.73
C PHE A 74 -2.78 -7.10 -3.62
N MET A 75 -2.57 -5.98 -4.29
CA MET A 75 -1.41 -5.73 -5.14
C MET A 75 -1.08 -4.25 -5.16
N ILE A 76 0.21 -3.93 -5.27
CA ILE A 76 0.69 -2.58 -5.56
C ILE A 76 1.46 -2.67 -6.88
N ARG A 77 1.08 -1.86 -7.85
CA ARG A 77 1.80 -1.68 -9.12
C ARG A 77 2.35 -0.27 -9.17
N VAL A 78 3.61 -0.14 -9.53
CA VAL A 78 4.19 1.15 -9.90
C VAL A 78 3.76 1.41 -11.34
N GLY A 79 3.13 2.54 -11.60
CA GLY A 79 2.76 2.95 -12.95
C GLY A 79 4.01 3.22 -13.78
N ASP A 80 3.98 2.86 -15.06
CA ASP A 80 4.96 3.34 -16.02
C ASP A 80 4.69 4.83 -16.22
N ASN A 81 5.56 5.68 -15.69
CA ASN A 81 5.52 7.08 -16.02
C ASN A 81 5.93 7.23 -17.48
N ASP A 82 5.00 7.68 -18.33
CA ASP A 82 5.36 8.17 -19.65
C ASP A 82 6.39 9.31 -19.51
N VAL A 83 7.32 9.37 -20.46
CA VAL A 83 8.46 10.31 -20.47
C VAL A 83 7.94 11.75 -20.38
N GLY A 84 8.01 12.35 -19.19
CA GLY A 84 7.58 13.73 -18.94
C GLY A 84 6.90 13.96 -17.60
N GLU A 85 6.39 12.92 -16.94
CA GLU A 85 5.75 13.07 -15.62
C GLU A 85 6.78 13.03 -14.47
N GLN A 86 6.83 14.11 -13.69
CA GLN A 86 7.73 14.26 -12.54
C GLN A 86 7.30 13.42 -11.32
N GLU A 87 6.06 12.95 -11.26
CA GLU A 87 5.51 12.25 -10.09
C GLU A 87 5.19 10.80 -10.45
N GLN A 88 5.81 9.84 -9.76
CA GLN A 88 5.49 8.41 -9.93
C GLN A 88 4.16 8.10 -9.26
N VAL A 89 3.31 7.35 -9.95
CA VAL A 89 1.98 6.96 -9.46
C VAL A 89 1.97 5.47 -9.13
N LEU A 90 1.30 5.11 -8.04
CA LEU A 90 1.03 3.74 -7.64
C LEU A 90 -0.44 3.41 -7.84
N THR A 91 -0.69 2.21 -8.35
CA THR A 91 -2.02 1.62 -8.42
C THR A 91 -2.12 0.48 -7.39
N ILE A 92 -3.06 0.61 -6.47
CA ILE A 92 -3.36 -0.38 -5.43
C ILE A 92 -4.63 -1.10 -5.81
N THR A 93 -4.59 -2.42 -5.94
CA THR A 93 -5.76 -3.28 -6.17
C THR A 93 -6.00 -4.14 -4.92
N TYR A 94 -7.25 -4.43 -4.55
CA TYR A 94 -7.57 -5.19 -3.33
C TYR A 94 -8.81 -6.09 -3.40
#